data_AF-A0A7C4U078-F1
#
_entry.id   AF-A0A7C4U078-F1
#
_cell.length_a   1.000
_cell.length_b   1.000
_cell.length_c   1.000
_cell.angle_alpha   90.00
_cell.angle_beta   90.00
_cell.angle_gamma   90.00
#
_symmetry.space_group_name_H-M   'P 1'
#
loop_
_entity.id
_entity.type
_entity.pdbx_description
1 polymer ?
#
loop_
_entity_poly.entity_id
_entity_poly.type
_entity_poly.pdbx_seq_one_letter_code
_entity_poly.pdbx_strand_id
1 'polypeptide(L)'
;MPLTFAQIKQAVIDNTKPRELCEFIQDTLISTNENELIDSGIGIATWVYCNGVVDDALLAEFNQANLNAKGVYTSGITVLNDPTIDIYVMAGADVTVNLTANSRRKIAVMGAGLLAVNLSGNAYAEIKAYGQAELNVTADDNSIAQVEYNDETIGDVIANDTTILHTTVRGSSNTNYTGNNSSFNLIKGFSQAVCNITQNDTSVFDIRPYNNSNLIIPPP
;
A
#
# COMPACT_ATOMS: atom_id res chain seq x y z
N MET A 1 -30.57 -4.35 4.54
CA MET A 1 -30.52 -3.47 5.73
C MET A 1 -29.10 -3.57 6.25
N PRO A 2 -28.44 -2.45 6.59
CA PRO A 2 -27.10 -2.48 7.18
C PRO A 2 -27.05 -3.33 8.44
N LEU A 3 -25.92 -3.99 8.70
CA LEU A 3 -25.70 -4.77 9.91
C LEU A 3 -25.66 -3.85 11.16
N THR A 4 -26.15 -4.36 12.28
CA THR A 4 -25.95 -3.68 13.58
C THR A 4 -24.49 -3.80 14.02
N PHE A 5 -24.00 -2.88 14.84
CA PHE A 5 -22.63 -2.95 15.41
C PHE A 5 -22.31 -4.31 16.04
N ALA A 6 -23.26 -4.90 16.77
CA ALA A 6 -23.11 -6.23 17.37
C ALA A 6 -22.92 -7.33 16.30
N GLN A 7 -23.60 -7.22 15.16
CA GLN A 7 -23.45 -8.17 14.05
C GLN A 7 -22.13 -7.99 13.30
N ILE A 8 -21.70 -6.74 13.05
CA ILE A 8 -20.39 -6.44 12.45
C ILE A 8 -19.27 -7.05 13.30
N LYS A 9 -19.31 -6.80 14.62
CA LYS A 9 -18.35 -7.33 15.59
C LYS A 9 -18.28 -8.86 15.59
N GLN A 10 -19.44 -9.53 15.56
CA GLN A 10 -19.48 -10.99 15.51
C GLN A 10 -18.88 -11.54 14.21
N ALA A 11 -19.15 -10.91 13.07
CA ALA A 11 -18.58 -11.31 11.78
C ALA A 11 -17.05 -11.24 11.76
N VAL A 12 -16.46 -10.18 12.32
CA VAL A 12 -15.00 -10.05 12.45
C VAL A 12 -14.42 -11.23 13.24
N ILE A 13 -15.02 -11.55 14.38
CA ILE A 13 -14.57 -12.63 15.29
C ILE A 13 -14.66 -14.00 14.60
N ASP A 14 -15.77 -14.29 13.93
CA ASP A 14 -15.99 -15.58 13.29
C ASP A 14 -14.97 -15.86 12.17
N ASN A 15 -14.46 -14.81 11.52
CA ASN A 15 -13.51 -14.91 10.42
C ASN A 15 -12.03 -14.93 10.85
N THR A 16 -11.68 -14.66 12.12
CA THR A 16 -10.27 -14.58 12.55
C THR A 16 -9.71 -15.89 13.16
N LYS A 17 -8.67 -16.54 12.56
CA LYS A 17 -7.78 -17.59 13.20
C LYS A 17 -6.34 -17.56 12.63
N PRO A 18 -5.19 -17.87 13.32
CA PRO A 18 -4.85 -18.04 14.76
C PRO A 18 -3.70 -17.12 15.34
N ARG A 19 -3.54 -17.19 16.68
CA ARG A 19 -2.49 -16.76 17.68
C ARG A 19 -2.02 -15.29 17.80
N GLU A 20 -1.62 -14.58 16.75
CA GLU A 20 -1.30 -13.12 16.85
C GLU A 20 -2.58 -12.25 16.97
N LEU A 21 -3.69 -12.94 16.85
CA LEU A 21 -5.07 -12.50 16.92
C LEU A 21 -5.62 -12.25 18.31
N CYS A 22 -5.00 -12.78 19.36
CA CYS A 22 -5.65 -12.76 20.67
C CYS A 22 -5.83 -11.33 21.20
N GLU A 23 -4.85 -10.45 21.00
CA GLU A 23 -4.94 -9.04 21.39
C GLU A 23 -5.99 -8.31 20.55
N PHE A 24 -5.92 -8.45 19.22
CA PHE A 24 -6.93 -7.88 18.32
C PHE A 24 -8.36 -8.36 18.61
N ILE A 25 -8.55 -9.67 18.84
CA ILE A 25 -9.87 -10.23 19.19
C ILE A 25 -10.32 -9.72 20.55
N GLN A 26 -9.42 -9.60 21.54
CA GLN A 26 -9.76 -9.03 22.84
C GLN A 26 -10.20 -7.58 22.70
N ASP A 27 -9.43 -6.76 21.98
CA ASP A 27 -9.74 -5.35 21.72
C ASP A 27 -11.06 -5.20 20.95
N THR A 28 -11.28 -6.06 19.94
CA THR A 28 -12.55 -6.17 19.22
C THR A 28 -13.68 -6.54 20.18
N LEU A 29 -13.49 -7.51 21.07
CA LEU A 29 -14.49 -7.99 22.04
C LEU A 29 -14.83 -6.95 23.12
N ILE A 30 -13.92 -6.08 23.50
CA ILE A 30 -14.19 -5.00 24.47
C ILE A 30 -14.68 -3.71 23.81
N SER A 31 -14.48 -3.54 22.50
CA SER A 31 -14.98 -2.35 21.78
C SER A 31 -16.48 -2.15 21.98
N THR A 32 -16.86 -0.91 22.28
CA THR A 32 -18.24 -0.51 22.59
C THR A 32 -18.87 0.32 21.48
N ASN A 33 -18.06 0.80 20.54
CA ASN A 33 -18.47 1.60 19.40
C ASN A 33 -17.58 1.35 18.18
N GLU A 34 -18.00 1.88 17.04
CA GLU A 34 -17.32 1.70 15.75
C GLU A 34 -15.88 2.27 15.73
N ASN A 35 -15.65 3.43 16.36
CA ASN A 35 -14.32 4.05 16.37
C ASN A 35 -13.30 3.20 17.14
N GLU A 36 -13.70 2.65 18.29
CA GLU A 36 -12.87 1.71 19.06
C GLU A 36 -12.57 0.44 18.27
N LEU A 37 -13.54 -0.06 17.50
CA LEU A 37 -13.34 -1.22 16.64
C LEU A 37 -12.33 -0.93 15.51
N ILE A 38 -12.43 0.22 14.85
CA ILE A 38 -11.47 0.64 13.82
C ILE A 38 -10.07 0.80 14.44
N ASP A 39 -9.96 1.45 15.60
CA ASP A 39 -8.70 1.64 16.31
C ASP A 39 -8.03 0.31 16.69
N SER A 40 -8.82 -0.71 17.06
CA SER A 40 -8.28 -2.04 17.35
C SER A 40 -7.71 -2.74 16.11
N GLY A 41 -8.32 -2.52 14.93
CA GLY A 41 -7.95 -3.21 13.69
C GLY A 41 -6.87 -2.53 12.87
N ILE A 42 -6.66 -1.22 13.03
CA ILE A 42 -5.82 -0.44 12.11
C ILE A 42 -4.37 -0.95 12.05
N GLY A 43 -3.80 -1.36 13.19
CA GLY A 43 -2.43 -1.87 13.27
C GLY A 43 -2.21 -3.18 12.49
N ILE A 44 -3.28 -3.90 12.18
CA ILE A 44 -3.26 -5.15 11.43
C ILE A 44 -4.13 -5.10 10.17
N ALA A 45 -4.53 -3.89 9.72
CA ALA A 45 -5.48 -3.69 8.61
C ALA A 45 -5.07 -4.47 7.35
N THR A 46 -3.78 -4.41 6.99
CA THR A 46 -3.24 -5.17 5.86
C THR A 46 -3.41 -6.67 6.03
N TRP A 47 -3.16 -7.19 7.23
CA TRP A 47 -3.26 -8.63 7.47
C TRP A 47 -4.73 -9.09 7.46
N VAL A 48 -5.63 -8.38 8.14
CA VAL A 48 -7.06 -8.79 8.22
C VAL A 48 -7.72 -8.74 6.84
N TYR A 49 -7.36 -7.76 6.01
CA TYR A 49 -7.91 -7.66 4.66
C TYR A 49 -7.34 -8.75 3.74
N CYS A 50 -6.01 -8.91 3.69
CA CYS A 50 -5.38 -9.91 2.82
C CYS A 50 -5.70 -11.36 3.21
N ASN A 51 -6.12 -11.63 4.46
CA ASN A 51 -6.56 -12.95 4.90
C ASN A 51 -8.09 -13.15 4.84
N GLY A 52 -8.84 -12.17 4.32
CA GLY A 52 -10.30 -12.26 4.18
C GLY A 52 -11.07 -12.25 5.50
N VAL A 53 -10.45 -11.77 6.59
CA VAL A 53 -11.17 -11.53 7.85
C VAL A 53 -12.17 -10.40 7.67
N VAL A 54 -11.68 -9.33 7.04
CA VAL A 54 -12.43 -8.14 6.67
C VAL A 54 -12.41 -8.05 5.15
N ASP A 55 -13.57 -7.97 4.53
CA ASP A 55 -13.73 -7.79 3.09
C ASP A 55 -14.44 -6.47 2.78
N ASP A 56 -14.60 -6.16 1.49
CA ASP A 56 -15.24 -4.93 1.04
C ASP A 56 -16.70 -4.82 1.50
N ALA A 57 -17.40 -5.96 1.59
CA ALA A 57 -18.78 -5.99 2.06
C ALA A 57 -18.88 -5.61 3.53
N LEU A 58 -17.99 -6.15 4.37
CA LEU A 58 -17.94 -5.81 5.80
C LEU A 58 -17.48 -4.36 6.01
N LEU A 59 -16.51 -3.87 5.24
CA LEU A 59 -16.07 -2.48 5.30
C LEU A 59 -17.17 -1.49 4.90
N ALA A 60 -18.05 -1.85 3.96
CA ALA A 60 -19.19 -1.03 3.56
C ALA A 60 -20.24 -0.84 4.66
N GLU A 61 -20.22 -1.66 5.71
CA GLU A 61 -21.09 -1.52 6.88
C GLU A 61 -20.60 -0.46 7.88
N PHE A 62 -19.33 -0.05 7.78
CA PHE A 62 -18.77 1.02 8.61
C PHE A 62 -19.11 2.40 8.05
N ASN A 63 -19.17 3.40 8.93
CA ASN A 63 -19.29 4.78 8.48
C ASN A 63 -18.01 5.24 7.79
N GLN A 64 -18.12 5.61 6.50
CA GLN A 64 -16.98 6.09 5.70
C GLN A 64 -16.24 7.28 6.35
N ALA A 65 -16.93 8.18 7.04
CA ALA A 65 -16.29 9.33 7.69
C ALA A 65 -15.40 8.89 8.86
N ASN A 66 -15.83 7.85 9.61
CA ASN A 66 -15.03 7.28 10.68
C ASN A 66 -13.81 6.54 10.13
N LEU A 67 -13.98 5.76 9.05
CA LEU A 67 -12.87 5.11 8.34
C LEU A 67 -11.84 6.13 7.81
N ASN A 68 -12.30 7.16 7.09
CA ASN A 68 -11.43 8.19 6.53
C ASN A 68 -10.65 8.94 7.62
N ALA A 69 -11.29 9.23 8.77
CA ALA A 69 -10.64 9.86 9.91
C ALA A 69 -9.49 9.01 10.51
N LYS A 70 -9.51 7.70 10.26
CA LYS A 70 -8.50 6.72 10.67
C LYS A 70 -7.57 6.30 9.52
N GLY A 71 -7.68 6.96 8.36
CA GLY A 71 -6.80 6.73 7.21
C GLY A 71 -7.21 5.54 6.33
N VAL A 72 -8.41 5.00 6.51
CA VAL A 72 -8.94 3.89 5.71
C VAL A 72 -9.91 4.44 4.66
N TYR A 73 -9.60 4.24 3.38
CA TYR A 73 -10.37 4.74 2.25
C TYR A 73 -10.93 3.56 1.46
N THR A 74 -12.25 3.46 1.40
CA THR A 74 -12.98 2.33 0.79
C THR A 74 -13.88 2.74 -0.37
N SER A 75 -14.01 4.05 -0.60
CA SER A 75 -14.74 4.57 -1.75
C SER A 75 -14.33 6.00 -2.09
N GLY A 76 -14.56 6.39 -3.35
CA GLY A 76 -14.41 7.77 -3.81
C GLY A 76 -12.98 8.18 -4.14
N ILE A 77 -12.84 9.44 -4.56
CA ILE A 77 -11.56 10.03 -4.97
C ILE A 77 -11.07 10.98 -3.88
N THR A 78 -9.85 10.79 -3.38
CA THR A 78 -9.29 11.60 -2.30
C THR A 78 -7.86 12.04 -2.60
N VAL A 79 -7.54 13.31 -2.32
CA VAL A 79 -6.17 13.84 -2.37
C VAL A 79 -5.72 14.22 -0.97
N LEU A 80 -4.62 13.65 -0.51
CA LEU A 80 -4.04 13.85 0.81
C LEU A 80 -2.69 14.56 0.67
N ASN A 81 -2.56 15.71 1.31
CA ASN A 81 -1.30 16.48 1.33
C ASN A 81 -0.70 16.39 2.72
N ASP A 82 0.47 15.77 2.82
CA ASP A 82 1.20 15.55 4.07
C ASP A 82 0.30 15.02 5.19
N PRO A 83 -0.43 13.90 4.97
CA PRO A 83 -1.28 13.32 6.01
C PRO A 83 -0.47 13.07 7.27
N THR A 84 -1.09 12.99 8.45
CA THR A 84 -0.38 12.72 9.72
C THR A 84 -0.53 11.30 10.23
N ILE A 85 -1.29 10.49 9.51
CA ILE A 85 -1.64 9.11 9.83
C ILE A 85 -1.25 8.20 8.68
N ASP A 86 -1.11 6.91 8.97
CA ASP A 86 -0.88 5.89 7.94
C ASP A 86 -2.15 5.73 7.08
N ILE A 87 -1.96 5.36 5.82
CA ILE A 87 -3.00 5.37 4.80
C ILE A 87 -3.24 3.96 4.27
N TYR A 88 -4.50 3.54 4.24
CA TYR A 88 -4.94 2.25 3.75
C TYR A 88 -6.03 2.47 2.70
N VAL A 89 -5.76 2.05 1.48
CA VAL A 89 -6.64 2.18 0.32
C VAL A 89 -7.18 0.81 -0.03
N MET A 90 -8.50 0.67 -0.04
CA MET A 90 -9.20 -0.58 -0.30
C MET A 90 -9.86 -0.53 -1.69
N ALA A 91 -10.50 -1.63 -2.09
CA ALA A 91 -11.21 -1.68 -3.37
C ALA A 91 -12.28 -0.58 -3.48
N GLY A 92 -12.33 0.09 -4.63
CA GLY A 92 -13.30 1.15 -4.92
C GLY A 92 -12.87 2.57 -4.49
N ALA A 93 -11.71 2.72 -3.85
CA ALA A 93 -11.10 4.01 -3.57
C ALA A 93 -9.99 4.36 -4.58
N ASP A 94 -9.91 5.65 -4.92
CA ASP A 94 -8.85 6.27 -5.69
C ASP A 94 -8.21 7.36 -4.83
N VAL A 95 -6.95 7.15 -4.43
CA VAL A 95 -6.28 8.04 -3.48
C VAL A 95 -4.97 8.52 -4.06
N THR A 96 -4.76 9.83 -4.03
CA THR A 96 -3.46 10.46 -4.27
C THR A 96 -2.88 10.94 -2.94
N VAL A 97 -1.66 10.53 -2.61
CA VAL A 97 -0.92 10.98 -1.42
C VAL A 97 0.31 11.78 -1.85
N ASN A 98 0.38 13.04 -1.45
CA ASN A 98 1.53 13.90 -1.65
C ASN A 98 2.30 14.02 -0.33
N LEU A 99 3.57 13.62 -0.32
CA LEU A 99 4.47 13.74 0.82
C LEU A 99 5.61 14.69 0.47
N THR A 100 5.76 15.75 1.25
CA THR A 100 6.75 16.79 1.03
C THR A 100 7.67 16.95 2.23
N ALA A 101 8.79 17.64 2.01
CA ALA A 101 9.73 18.08 3.04
C ALA A 101 10.27 16.93 3.92
N ASN A 102 9.78 16.76 5.15
CA ASN A 102 10.26 15.73 6.08
C ASN A 102 9.16 14.73 6.46
N SER A 103 8.09 14.65 5.67
CA SER A 103 6.97 13.73 5.91
C SER A 103 7.41 12.28 5.84
N ARG A 104 6.86 11.44 6.73
CA ARG A 104 7.19 10.01 6.83
C ARG A 104 5.95 9.17 7.01
N ARG A 105 5.58 8.31 6.05
CA ARG A 105 4.32 7.54 6.16
C ARG A 105 4.45 6.09 5.75
N LYS A 106 3.59 5.26 6.34
CA LYS A 106 3.26 3.96 5.79
C LYS A 106 1.96 4.07 5.00
N ILE A 107 1.96 3.46 3.83
CA ILE A 107 0.83 3.50 2.92
C ILE A 107 0.63 2.09 2.37
N ALA A 108 -0.61 1.61 2.39
CA ALA A 108 -0.97 0.34 1.79
C ALA A 108 -2.15 0.52 0.83
N VAL A 109 -2.11 -0.19 -0.30
CA VAL A 109 -3.24 -0.35 -1.21
C VAL A 109 -3.53 -1.84 -1.40
N MET A 110 -4.80 -2.22 -1.31
CA MET A 110 -5.24 -3.60 -1.33
C MET A 110 -6.51 -3.75 -2.17
N GLY A 111 -6.80 -4.98 -2.59
CA GLY A 111 -7.96 -5.26 -3.44
C GLY A 111 -7.79 -4.57 -4.79
N ALA A 112 -8.88 -4.10 -5.40
CA ALA A 112 -8.84 -3.31 -6.63
C ALA A 112 -8.76 -1.79 -6.35
N GLY A 113 -8.02 -1.39 -5.31
CA GLY A 113 -7.80 0.02 -4.97
C GLY A 113 -6.78 0.69 -5.91
N LEU A 114 -6.94 2.00 -6.11
CA LEU A 114 -6.03 2.83 -6.92
C LEU A 114 -5.28 3.80 -6.03
N LEU A 115 -3.96 3.79 -6.11
CA LEU A 115 -3.10 4.65 -5.28
C LEU A 115 -2.02 5.32 -6.12
N ALA A 116 -1.97 6.65 -6.06
CA ALA A 116 -0.83 7.43 -6.50
C ALA A 116 -0.09 8.00 -5.28
N VAL A 117 1.23 7.83 -5.21
CA VAL A 117 2.07 8.45 -4.17
C VAL A 117 3.13 9.32 -4.82
N ASN A 118 3.14 10.60 -4.48
CA ASN A 118 4.14 11.56 -4.92
C ASN A 118 5.00 11.95 -3.72
N LEU A 119 6.31 11.76 -3.82
CA LEU A 119 7.27 12.17 -2.81
C LEU A 119 8.17 13.27 -3.34
N SER A 120 8.39 14.32 -2.56
CA SER A 120 9.39 15.34 -2.86
C SER A 120 10.05 15.91 -1.61
N GLY A 121 11.25 16.46 -1.76
CA GLY A 121 12.08 16.82 -0.62
C GLY A 121 12.56 15.57 0.13
N ASN A 122 13.07 15.74 1.35
CA ASN A 122 13.54 14.64 2.21
C ASN A 122 12.41 13.74 2.76
N ALA A 123 11.30 13.60 2.03
CA ALA A 123 10.15 12.77 2.38
C ALA A 123 10.51 11.29 2.32
N TYR A 124 9.86 10.50 3.18
CA TYR A 124 10.03 9.06 3.25
C TYR A 124 8.68 8.33 3.20
N ALA A 125 8.56 7.27 2.40
CA ALA A 125 7.42 6.37 2.49
C ALA A 125 7.79 4.89 2.46
N GLU A 126 7.07 4.10 3.23
CA GLU A 126 6.96 2.65 3.05
C GLU A 126 5.61 2.35 2.42
N ILE A 127 5.61 1.85 1.18
CA ILE A 127 4.41 1.68 0.37
C ILE A 127 4.27 0.21 0.00
N LYS A 128 3.08 -0.37 0.23
CA LYS A 128 2.81 -1.78 -0.10
C LYS A 128 1.51 -1.92 -0.87
N ALA A 129 1.56 -2.63 -1.98
CA ALA A 129 0.41 -3.05 -2.76
C ALA A 129 0.19 -4.56 -2.63
N TYR A 130 -1.08 -4.97 -2.56
CA TYR A 130 -1.51 -6.37 -2.50
C TYR A 130 -2.71 -6.64 -3.39
N GLY A 131 -2.88 -7.89 -3.82
CA GLY A 131 -4.04 -8.31 -4.61
C GLY A 131 -4.02 -7.73 -6.02
N GLN A 132 -5.14 -7.13 -6.46
CA GLN A 132 -5.31 -6.54 -7.80
C GLN A 132 -5.15 -5.02 -7.79
N ALA A 133 -4.36 -4.49 -6.86
CA ALA A 133 -4.24 -3.07 -6.66
C ALA A 133 -3.39 -2.42 -7.76
N GLU A 134 -3.73 -1.18 -8.09
CA GLU A 134 -2.91 -0.32 -8.93
C GLU A 134 -2.16 0.68 -8.05
N LEU A 135 -0.84 0.68 -8.16
CA LEU A 135 0.05 1.57 -7.41
C LEU A 135 0.96 2.31 -8.36
N ASN A 136 0.92 3.63 -8.32
CA ASN A 136 1.83 4.52 -9.04
C ASN A 136 2.64 5.33 -8.03
N VAL A 137 3.96 5.29 -8.13
CA VAL A 137 4.87 6.02 -7.23
C VAL A 137 5.76 6.94 -8.04
N THR A 138 5.73 8.24 -7.74
CA THR A 138 6.68 9.22 -8.25
C THR A 138 7.50 9.77 -7.09
N ALA A 139 8.82 9.68 -7.19
CA ALA A 139 9.75 10.21 -6.20
C ALA A 139 10.66 11.25 -6.87
N ASP A 140 10.69 12.45 -6.29
CA ASP A 140 11.47 13.61 -6.71
C ASP A 140 12.40 14.11 -5.58
N ASP A 141 13.42 14.89 -5.93
CA ASP A 141 14.16 15.79 -5.02
C ASP A 141 14.54 15.25 -3.63
N ASN A 142 15.57 14.39 -3.52
CA ASN A 142 16.07 13.84 -2.24
C ASN A 142 15.08 12.94 -1.47
N SER A 143 13.97 12.54 -2.09
CA SER A 143 13.02 11.64 -1.45
C SER A 143 13.49 10.19 -1.44
N ILE A 144 12.93 9.44 -0.50
CA ILE A 144 13.29 8.05 -0.23
C ILE A 144 12.01 7.23 -0.16
N ALA A 145 11.93 6.11 -0.86
CA ALA A 145 10.81 5.19 -0.66
C ALA A 145 11.22 3.72 -0.74
N GLN A 146 10.52 2.92 0.07
CA GLN A 146 10.47 1.48 -0.08
C GLN A 146 9.10 1.13 -0.66
N VAL A 147 9.08 0.41 -1.79
CA VAL A 147 7.87 0.07 -2.51
C VAL A 147 7.77 -1.44 -2.68
N GLU A 148 6.66 -2.04 -2.30
CA GLU A 148 6.42 -3.47 -2.47
C GLU A 148 5.16 -3.71 -3.30
N TYR A 149 5.32 -4.39 -4.44
CA TYR A 149 4.25 -4.93 -5.28
C TYR A 149 4.14 -6.42 -4.99
N ASN A 150 2.97 -6.89 -4.57
CA ASN A 150 2.75 -8.30 -4.23
C ASN A 150 1.53 -8.85 -4.99
N ASP A 151 1.57 -10.16 -5.27
CA ASP A 151 0.47 -10.90 -5.91
C ASP A 151 0.18 -10.41 -7.34
N GLU A 152 -0.98 -9.85 -7.66
CA GLU A 152 -1.41 -9.45 -9.01
C GLU A 152 -1.36 -7.92 -9.21
N THR A 153 -0.54 -7.23 -8.41
CA THR A 153 -0.48 -5.77 -8.44
C THR A 153 0.18 -5.23 -9.69
N ILE A 154 -0.28 -4.06 -10.12
CA ILE A 154 0.26 -3.37 -11.30
C ILE A 154 0.61 -1.92 -10.98
N GLY A 155 1.45 -1.34 -11.83
CA GLY A 155 1.63 0.11 -11.89
C GLY A 155 3.09 0.51 -12.07
N ASP A 156 3.32 1.80 -11.89
CA ASP A 156 4.56 2.46 -12.30
C ASP A 156 5.36 3.00 -11.12
N VAL A 157 6.68 2.94 -11.23
CA VAL A 157 7.61 3.62 -10.31
C VAL A 157 8.49 4.57 -11.13
N ILE A 158 8.51 5.84 -10.76
CA ILE A 158 9.33 6.88 -11.36
C ILE A 158 10.24 7.47 -10.29
N ALA A 159 11.56 7.37 -10.50
CA ALA A 159 12.59 7.93 -9.62
C ALA A 159 13.33 9.04 -10.34
N ASN A 160 13.22 10.27 -9.86
CA ASN A 160 13.85 11.46 -10.44
C ASN A 160 14.95 12.01 -9.53
N ASP A 161 15.93 12.70 -10.12
CA ASP A 161 16.96 13.45 -9.40
C ASP A 161 17.65 12.66 -8.28
N THR A 162 17.98 13.27 -7.14
CA THR A 162 18.75 12.64 -6.06
C THR A 162 17.89 11.73 -5.18
N THR A 163 17.12 10.83 -5.76
CA THR A 163 16.23 9.92 -5.00
C THR A 163 16.86 8.59 -4.67
N ILE A 164 16.35 7.94 -3.62
CA ILE A 164 16.76 6.59 -3.23
C ILE A 164 15.53 5.70 -3.12
N LEU A 165 15.38 4.77 -4.05
CA LEU A 165 14.25 3.84 -4.08
C LEU A 165 14.68 2.39 -3.92
N HIS A 166 13.95 1.66 -3.07
CA HIS A 166 14.03 0.21 -2.96
C HIS A 166 12.69 -0.41 -3.32
N THR A 167 12.63 -1.05 -4.47
CA THR A 167 11.41 -1.68 -4.97
C THR A 167 11.53 -3.19 -4.94
N THR A 168 10.54 -3.84 -4.34
CA THR A 168 10.38 -5.29 -4.38
C THR A 168 9.12 -5.63 -5.16
N VAL A 169 9.24 -6.53 -6.14
CA VAL A 169 8.12 -7.01 -6.95
C VAL A 169 8.00 -8.51 -6.74
N ARG A 170 6.82 -9.00 -6.38
CA ARG A 170 6.56 -10.41 -6.06
C ARG A 170 5.28 -10.91 -6.73
N GLY A 171 5.18 -12.23 -6.89
CA GLY A 171 3.96 -12.87 -7.42
C GLY A 171 3.79 -12.55 -8.90
N SER A 172 2.56 -12.62 -9.40
CA SER A 172 2.23 -12.28 -10.79
C SER A 172 2.17 -10.76 -11.06
N SER A 173 2.85 -9.95 -10.24
CA SER A 173 2.80 -8.49 -10.34
C SER A 173 3.57 -8.02 -11.56
N ASN A 174 3.06 -6.96 -12.20
CA ASN A 174 3.62 -6.40 -13.43
C ASN A 174 3.82 -4.90 -13.28
N THR A 175 5.08 -4.47 -13.33
CA THR A 175 5.46 -3.09 -13.04
C THR A 175 6.32 -2.49 -14.13
N ASN A 176 6.19 -1.19 -14.34
CA ASN A 176 7.20 -0.44 -15.08
C ASN A 176 7.99 0.44 -14.11
N TYR A 177 9.29 0.51 -14.31
CA TYR A 177 10.18 1.31 -13.50
C TYR A 177 10.96 2.25 -14.40
N THR A 178 10.94 3.54 -14.11
CA THR A 178 11.76 4.54 -14.79
C THR A 178 12.67 5.24 -13.80
N GLY A 179 13.98 5.13 -14.00
CA GLY A 179 14.98 5.88 -13.24
C GLY A 179 15.57 6.99 -14.10
N ASN A 180 15.56 8.21 -13.60
CA ASN A 180 16.05 9.41 -14.28
C ASN A 180 17.17 10.07 -13.45
N ASN A 181 17.97 10.90 -14.12
CA ASN A 181 18.98 11.78 -13.50
C ASN A 181 19.87 11.08 -12.46
N SER A 182 19.91 11.53 -11.21
CA SER A 182 20.88 11.07 -10.19
C SER A 182 20.32 9.98 -9.28
N SER A 183 19.28 9.27 -9.71
CA SER A 183 18.52 8.37 -8.82
C SER A 183 19.28 7.08 -8.53
N PHE A 184 19.10 6.56 -7.31
CA PHE A 184 19.68 5.31 -6.84
C PHE A 184 18.59 4.28 -6.58
N ASN A 185 18.56 3.24 -7.39
CA ASN A 185 17.43 2.33 -7.49
C ASN A 185 17.86 0.89 -7.21
N LEU A 186 17.30 0.28 -6.17
CA LEU A 186 17.44 -1.14 -5.88
C LEU A 186 16.14 -1.85 -6.26
N ILE A 187 16.19 -2.82 -7.16
CA ILE A 187 15.02 -3.60 -7.58
C ILE A 187 15.25 -5.07 -7.25
N LYS A 188 14.31 -5.67 -6.52
CA LYS A 188 14.30 -7.10 -6.21
C LYS A 188 13.04 -7.75 -6.78
N GLY A 189 13.22 -8.77 -7.61
CA GLY A 189 12.12 -9.54 -8.20
C GLY A 189 12.00 -10.91 -7.55
N PHE A 190 10.78 -11.38 -7.32
CA PHE A 190 10.50 -12.73 -6.81
C PHE A 190 9.32 -13.37 -7.53
N SER A 191 9.35 -14.70 -7.68
CA SER A 191 8.16 -15.54 -7.93
C SER A 191 7.28 -15.08 -9.09
N GLN A 192 7.77 -15.17 -10.34
CA GLN A 192 7.05 -14.80 -11.58
C GLN A 192 6.79 -13.29 -11.77
N ALA A 193 7.28 -12.43 -10.88
CA ALA A 193 7.14 -10.99 -11.02
C ALA A 193 7.78 -10.47 -12.31
N VAL A 194 7.14 -9.49 -12.94
CA VAL A 194 7.65 -8.78 -14.11
C VAL A 194 7.91 -7.32 -13.74
N CYS A 195 9.09 -6.83 -14.09
CA CYS A 195 9.44 -5.42 -13.99
C CYS A 195 10.16 -4.98 -15.25
N ASN A 196 9.58 -4.02 -15.99
CA ASN A 196 10.19 -3.40 -17.16
C ASN A 196 10.94 -2.14 -16.72
N ILE A 197 12.25 -2.11 -16.89
CA ILE A 197 13.12 -1.08 -16.31
C ILE A 197 13.65 -0.16 -17.40
N THR A 198 13.33 1.11 -17.34
CA THR A 198 13.89 2.16 -18.20
C THR A 198 14.92 2.96 -17.40
N GLN A 199 16.17 2.95 -17.85
CA GLN A 199 17.26 3.70 -17.25
C GLN A 199 17.59 4.91 -18.13
N ASN A 200 17.46 6.11 -17.57
CA ASN A 200 17.79 7.37 -18.23
C ASN A 200 18.94 8.10 -17.50
N ASP A 201 19.71 8.85 -18.28
CA ASP A 201 20.80 9.73 -17.82
C ASP A 201 21.82 9.02 -16.89
N THR A 202 22.04 9.57 -15.69
CA THR A 202 23.05 9.10 -14.73
C THR A 202 22.47 8.18 -13.66
N SER A 203 21.25 7.67 -13.85
CA SER A 203 20.58 6.88 -12.83
C SER A 203 21.30 5.55 -12.63
N VAL A 204 21.28 5.04 -11.40
CA VAL A 204 22.01 3.83 -11.01
C VAL A 204 21.01 2.76 -10.58
N PHE A 205 21.19 1.55 -11.12
CA PHE A 205 20.35 0.40 -10.81
C PHE A 205 21.17 -0.75 -10.23
N ASP A 206 20.71 -1.30 -9.11
CA ASP A 206 21.10 -2.61 -8.57
C ASP A 206 19.88 -3.53 -8.70
N ILE A 207 19.99 -4.56 -9.56
CA ILE A 207 18.87 -5.41 -9.94
C ILE A 207 19.15 -6.84 -9.50
N ARG A 208 18.23 -7.39 -8.71
CA ARG A 208 18.38 -8.70 -8.07
C ARG A 208 17.17 -9.59 -8.34
N PRO A 209 17.21 -10.40 -9.41
CA PRO A 209 16.15 -11.36 -9.68
C PRO A 209 16.30 -12.61 -8.81
N TYR A 210 15.18 -13.07 -8.26
CA TYR A 210 15.05 -14.32 -7.52
C TYR A 210 13.87 -15.13 -8.04
N ASN A 211 13.93 -16.47 -7.90
CA ASN A 211 12.82 -17.41 -8.12
C ASN A 211 11.99 -17.14 -9.39
N ASN A 212 12.62 -17.20 -10.57
CA ASN A 212 11.96 -17.02 -11.88
C ASN A 212 11.24 -15.68 -12.07
N SER A 213 11.70 -14.60 -11.43
CA SER A 213 11.28 -13.24 -11.79
C SER A 213 11.91 -12.79 -13.10
N ASN A 214 11.20 -11.94 -13.83
CA ASN A 214 11.64 -11.36 -15.09
C ASN A 214 11.84 -9.86 -14.94
N LEU A 215 13.08 -9.46 -14.67
CA LEU A 215 13.48 -8.06 -14.56
C LEU A 215 14.17 -7.67 -15.87
N ILE A 216 13.44 -6.94 -16.70
CA ILE A 216 13.84 -6.65 -18.08
C ILE A 216 14.44 -5.25 -18.12
N ILE A 217 15.71 -5.15 -18.52
CA ILE A 217 16.33 -3.89 -18.92
C ILE A 217 16.39 -3.90 -20.46
N PRO A 218 15.79 -2.95 -21.18
CA PRO A 218 16.02 -2.78 -22.59
C PRO A 218 17.53 -2.65 -22.86
N PRO A 219 18.04 -3.26 -23.95
CA PRO A 219 19.42 -3.03 -24.33
C PRO A 219 19.66 -1.52 -24.58
N PRO A 220 20.87 -1.02 -24.25
CA PRO A 220 21.24 0.38 -24.45
C PRO A 220 21.23 0.79 -25.93
#